data_AF-A0A951AD30-F1
#
_entry.id   AF-A0A951AD30-F1
#
_cell.length_a   1.000
_cell.length_b   1.000
_cell.length_c   1.000
_cell.angle_alpha   90.00
_cell.angle_beta   90.00
_cell.angle_gamma   90.00
#
_symmetry.space_group_name_H-M   'P 1'
#
loop_
_entity.id
_entity.type
_entity.pdbx_description
1 polymer ?
#
loop_
_entity_poly.entity_id
_entity_poly.type
_entity_poly.pdbx_seq_one_letter_code
_entity_poly.pdbx_strand_id
1 'polypeptide(L)'
;MNGSRIQSSDTSRISITIGIIVAVVAIAVILYFVVFAHGVKEQMTGFDPNRPIPDDATLRKRLSPEQYHVVRESGTETAFKNKLWDNFRPGIYVDVITRQPLFSSADKFNSGTGRPCFNKPISPELLTEQMDNTNRVEIRAKMSNAHLGHVFQDSTTPTGKRYAVNSIALYFIPAEEMDQAGYGAYKQYATASAAQK
;
A
#
# COMPACT_ATOMS: atom_id res chain seq x y z
N MET A 1 27.91 14.42 -62.46
CA MET A 1 27.60 15.49 -61.48
C MET A 1 26.09 15.64 -61.41
N ASN A 2 25.41 14.91 -60.51
CA ASN A 2 23.96 15.04 -60.32
C ASN A 2 23.71 15.83 -59.03
N GLY A 3 23.58 17.16 -59.17
CA GLY A 3 23.12 18.03 -58.11
C GLY A 3 21.60 18.06 -58.10
N SER A 4 20.98 17.25 -57.25
CA SER A 4 19.54 17.28 -57.02
C SER A 4 19.16 18.65 -56.43
N ARG A 5 18.51 19.50 -57.25
CA ARG A 5 18.03 20.82 -56.84
C ARG A 5 16.81 20.64 -55.94
N ILE A 6 16.98 20.81 -54.62
CA ILE A 6 15.89 20.79 -53.64
C ILE A 6 14.89 21.91 -54.00
N GLN A 7 13.64 21.57 -54.29
CA GLN A 7 12.56 22.54 -54.53
C GLN A 7 12.01 23.07 -53.20
N SER A 8 11.62 24.35 -53.15
CA SER A 8 11.12 25.01 -51.93
C SER A 8 9.91 24.30 -51.28
N SER A 9 9.13 23.56 -52.07
CA SER A 9 8.02 22.71 -51.61
C SER A 9 8.48 21.56 -50.69
N ASP A 10 9.68 21.02 -50.90
CA ASP A 10 10.21 19.91 -50.12
C ASP A 10 10.65 20.39 -48.74
N THR A 11 11.24 21.59 -48.65
CA THR A 11 11.62 22.21 -47.37
C THR A 11 10.39 22.53 -46.51
N SER A 12 9.30 23.02 -47.12
CA SER A 12 8.04 23.31 -46.43
C SER A 12 7.38 22.04 -45.84
N ARG A 13 7.36 20.95 -46.61
CA ARG A 13 6.83 19.65 -46.15
C ARG A 13 7.65 19.06 -45.01
N ILE A 14 8.97 19.22 -45.03
CA ILE A 14 9.86 18.75 -43.97
C ILE A 14 9.61 19.54 -42.68
N SER A 15 9.54 20.88 -42.74
CA SER A 15 9.27 21.72 -41.56
C SER A 15 7.91 21.44 -40.93
N ILE A 16 6.86 21.24 -41.74
CA ILE A 16 5.52 20.87 -41.25
C ILE A 16 5.56 19.51 -40.57
N THR A 17 6.20 18.51 -41.18
CA THR A 17 6.31 17.15 -40.61
C THR A 17 7.05 17.16 -39.27
N ILE A 18 8.16 17.91 -39.17
CA ILE A 18 8.91 18.05 -37.91
C ILE A 18 8.05 18.72 -36.84
N GLY A 19 7.31 19.78 -37.20
CA GLY A 19 6.38 20.46 -36.27
C GLY A 19 5.30 19.53 -35.72
N ILE A 20 4.72 18.67 -36.58
CA ILE A 20 3.73 17.67 -36.17
C ILE A 20 4.35 16.64 -35.21
N ILE A 21 5.55 16.13 -35.50
CA ILE A 21 6.23 15.16 -34.63
C ILE A 21 6.50 15.77 -33.24
N VAL A 22 7.00 17.00 -33.18
CA VAL A 22 7.25 17.70 -31.91
C VAL A 22 5.95 17.88 -31.13
N ALA A 23 4.86 18.28 -31.80
CA ALA A 23 3.56 18.42 -31.16
C ALA A 23 3.03 17.09 -30.61
N VAL A 24 3.15 16.00 -31.38
CA VAL A 24 2.73 14.66 -30.95
C VAL A 24 3.53 14.18 -29.74
N VAL A 25 4.85 14.36 -29.74
CA VAL A 25 5.72 14.00 -28.61
C VAL A 25 5.36 14.84 -27.38
N ALA A 26 5.17 16.14 -27.53
CA ALA A 26 4.77 17.01 -26.42
C ALA A 26 3.42 16.58 -25.83
N ILE A 27 2.43 16.26 -26.67
CA ILE A 27 1.12 15.74 -26.23
C ILE A 27 1.28 14.40 -25.50
N ALA A 28 2.09 13.48 -26.02
CA ALA A 28 2.32 12.18 -25.38
C ALA A 28 3.00 12.33 -24.00
N VAL A 29 3.95 13.26 -23.87
CA VAL A 29 4.61 13.57 -22.59
C VAL A 29 3.61 14.19 -21.61
N ILE A 30 2.79 15.15 -22.05
CA ILE A 30 1.73 15.75 -21.22
C ILE A 30 0.73 14.68 -20.77
N LEU A 31 0.26 13.83 -21.68
CA LEU A 31 -0.65 12.72 -21.36
C LEU A 31 -0.01 11.75 -20.37
N TYR A 32 1.27 11.41 -20.55
CA TYR A 32 2.00 10.59 -19.60
C TYR A 32 2.03 11.23 -18.21
N PHE A 33 2.38 12.52 -18.08
CA PHE A 33 2.39 13.22 -16.80
C PHE A 33 0.99 13.35 -16.19
N VAL A 34 -0.05 13.58 -17.00
CA VAL A 34 -1.43 13.64 -16.53
C VAL A 34 -1.87 12.28 -16.01
N VAL A 35 -1.63 11.19 -16.74
CA VAL A 35 -1.97 9.82 -16.31
C VAL A 35 -1.18 9.44 -15.06
N PHE A 36 0.11 9.76 -15.03
CA PHE A 36 0.98 9.52 -13.87
C PHE A 36 0.49 10.28 -12.64
N ALA A 37 0.17 11.57 -12.78
CA ALA A 37 -0.34 12.40 -11.68
C ALA A 37 -1.70 11.90 -11.15
N HIS A 38 -2.58 11.41 -12.02
CA HIS A 38 -3.84 10.80 -11.60
C HIS A 38 -3.61 9.51 -10.79
N GLY A 39 -2.70 8.64 -11.24
CA GLY A 39 -2.34 7.41 -10.51
C GLY A 39 -1.74 7.70 -9.13
N VAL A 40 -0.94 8.76 -8.99
CA VAL A 40 -0.39 9.22 -7.70
C VAL A 40 -1.51 9.73 -6.79
N LYS A 41 -2.47 10.50 -7.32
CA LYS A 41 -3.57 11.09 -6.52
C LYS A 41 -4.47 10.02 -5.89
N GLU A 42 -4.72 8.92 -6.60
CA GLU A 42 -5.54 7.81 -6.07
C GLU A 42 -4.82 7.08 -4.91
N GLN A 43 -3.49 6.95 -4.97
CA GLN A 43 -2.69 6.38 -3.88
C GLN A 43 -2.60 7.26 -2.65
N MET A 44 -2.71 8.59 -2.80
CA MET A 44 -2.55 9.56 -1.70
C MET A 44 -3.85 9.92 -0.97
N THR A 45 -5.00 9.33 -1.32
CA THR A 45 -6.21 9.56 -0.54
C THR A 45 -6.10 8.86 0.81
N GLY A 46 -5.86 9.66 1.86
CA GLY A 46 -5.81 9.19 3.24
C GLY A 46 -7.09 8.49 3.70
N PHE A 47 -7.08 8.07 4.96
CA PHE A 47 -8.23 7.44 5.61
C PHE A 47 -9.42 8.40 5.69
N ASP A 48 -10.58 7.94 5.25
CA ASP A 48 -11.86 8.62 5.43
C ASP A 48 -12.86 7.64 6.07
N PRO A 49 -13.32 7.88 7.31
CA PRO A 49 -14.25 6.98 8.01
C PRO A 49 -15.64 6.90 7.36
N ASN A 50 -16.02 7.88 6.53
CA ASN A 50 -17.32 7.89 5.85
C ASN A 50 -17.25 7.28 4.44
N ARG A 51 -16.07 6.85 3.98
CA ARG A 51 -15.90 6.24 2.67
C ARG A 51 -16.63 4.89 2.63
N PRO A 52 -17.56 4.68 1.67
CA PRO A 52 -18.20 3.38 1.50
C PRO A 52 -17.18 2.27 1.24
N ILE A 53 -17.39 1.11 1.87
CA ILE A 53 -16.57 -0.07 1.61
C ILE A 53 -16.91 -0.62 0.22
N PRO A 54 -15.93 -0.78 -0.67
CA PRO A 54 -16.20 -1.32 -2.00
C PRO A 54 -16.78 -2.74 -1.93
N ASP A 55 -17.70 -3.04 -2.83
CA ASP A 55 -18.25 -4.39 -2.98
C ASP A 55 -17.22 -5.39 -3.52
N ASP A 56 -17.57 -6.67 -3.49
CA ASP A 56 -16.66 -7.76 -3.88
C ASP A 56 -16.19 -7.64 -5.34
N ALA A 57 -17.11 -7.29 -6.25
CA ALA A 57 -16.83 -7.12 -7.67
C ALA A 57 -15.83 -5.99 -7.92
N THR A 58 -15.95 -4.89 -7.18
CA THR A 58 -15.01 -3.77 -7.22
C THR A 58 -13.67 -4.15 -6.62
N LEU A 59 -13.65 -4.88 -5.51
CA LEU A 59 -12.41 -5.36 -4.88
C LEU A 59 -11.62 -6.29 -5.79
N ARG A 60 -12.28 -7.20 -6.54
CA ARG A 60 -11.61 -8.09 -7.51
C ARG A 60 -10.94 -7.35 -8.66
N LYS A 61 -11.44 -6.15 -9.01
CA LYS A 61 -10.83 -5.30 -10.05
C LYS A 61 -9.72 -4.41 -9.49
N ARG A 62 -9.87 -3.94 -8.25
CA ARG A 62 -8.97 -2.97 -7.61
C ARG A 62 -7.74 -3.62 -6.98
N LEU A 63 -7.90 -4.81 -6.40
CA LEU A 63 -6.82 -5.54 -5.73
C LEU A 63 -6.10 -6.47 -6.71
N SER A 64 -4.81 -6.74 -6.47
CA SER A 64 -4.15 -7.84 -7.17
C SER A 64 -4.80 -9.19 -6.79
N PRO A 65 -4.68 -10.23 -7.62
CA PRO A 65 -5.21 -11.55 -7.29
C PRO A 65 -4.71 -12.07 -5.94
N GLU A 66 -3.43 -11.85 -5.63
CA GLU A 66 -2.82 -12.26 -4.37
C GLU A 66 -3.34 -11.44 -3.17
N GLN A 67 -3.50 -10.12 -3.34
CA GLN A 67 -4.11 -9.27 -2.31
C GLN A 67 -5.52 -9.75 -2.01
N TYR A 68 -6.32 -9.98 -3.05
CA TYR A 68 -7.69 -10.46 -2.92
C TYR A 68 -7.74 -11.81 -2.21
N HIS A 69 -6.91 -12.77 -2.63
CA HIS A 69 -6.82 -14.10 -2.03
C HIS A 69 -6.51 -14.01 -0.52
N VAL A 70 -5.56 -13.17 -0.12
CA VAL A 70 -5.24 -12.99 1.30
C VAL A 70 -6.39 -12.31 2.05
N VAL A 71 -6.86 -11.14 1.60
CA VAL A 71 -7.77 -10.32 2.42
C VAL A 71 -9.22 -10.77 2.39
N ARG A 72 -9.66 -11.51 1.36
CA ARG A 72 -11.05 -11.98 1.23
C ARG A 72 -11.20 -13.48 1.40
N GLU A 73 -10.21 -14.25 0.93
CA GLU A 73 -10.25 -15.72 0.96
C GLU A 73 -9.42 -16.30 2.11
N SER A 74 -8.89 -15.44 3.00
CA SER A 74 -8.11 -15.82 4.18
C SER A 74 -6.84 -16.58 3.84
N GLY A 75 -6.26 -16.30 2.67
CA GLY A 75 -4.95 -16.79 2.26
C GLY A 75 -3.83 -16.27 3.17
N THR A 76 -2.66 -16.89 3.07
CA THR A 76 -1.47 -16.49 3.84
C THR A 76 -0.29 -16.29 2.91
N GLU A 77 0.42 -15.17 3.03
CA GLU A 77 1.61 -14.89 2.23
C GLU A 77 2.79 -15.79 2.62
N THR A 78 3.75 -15.95 1.70
CA THR A 78 4.96 -16.74 1.98
C THR A 78 5.88 -15.99 2.93
N ALA A 79 6.34 -16.66 3.99
CA ALA A 79 7.30 -16.12 4.95
C ALA A 79 8.62 -15.70 4.26
N PHE A 80 9.22 -14.60 4.73
CA PHE A 80 10.48 -14.01 4.23
C PHE A 80 10.49 -13.59 2.76
N LYS A 81 9.36 -13.75 2.04
CA LYS A 81 9.18 -13.34 0.64
C LYS A 81 8.10 -12.27 0.53
N ASN A 82 8.07 -11.34 1.47
CA ASN A 82 7.09 -10.26 1.53
C ASN A 82 7.78 -8.91 1.80
N LYS A 83 7.03 -7.82 1.67
CA LYS A 83 7.61 -6.47 1.62
C LYS A 83 7.84 -5.82 2.98
N LEU A 84 7.19 -6.30 4.04
CA LEU A 84 7.10 -5.57 5.30
C LEU A 84 7.64 -6.34 6.51
N TRP A 85 8.06 -7.60 6.37
CA TRP A 85 8.62 -8.36 7.50
C TRP A 85 9.85 -7.68 8.11
N ASP A 86 10.77 -7.17 7.30
CA ASP A 86 12.02 -6.50 7.69
C ASP A 86 11.93 -4.96 7.70
N ASN A 87 10.77 -4.40 7.34
CA ASN A 87 10.58 -2.95 7.40
C ASN A 87 10.41 -2.48 8.85
N PHE A 88 11.37 -1.72 9.37
CA PHE A 88 11.32 -1.11 10.72
C PHE A 88 11.39 0.43 10.68
N ARG A 89 11.14 1.04 9.51
CA ARG A 89 11.10 2.49 9.38
C ARG A 89 9.97 3.09 10.23
N PRO A 90 10.14 4.30 10.79
CA PRO A 90 9.05 5.03 11.44
C PRO A 90 7.88 5.28 10.49
N GLY A 91 6.66 4.98 10.92
CA GLY A 91 5.45 5.13 10.10
C GLY A 91 4.26 4.36 10.66
N ILE A 92 3.21 4.25 9.86
CA ILE A 92 2.01 3.48 10.20
C ILE A 92 1.69 2.46 9.11
N TYR A 93 1.00 1.39 9.51
CA TYR A 93 0.53 0.34 8.61
C TYR A 93 -0.98 0.44 8.53
N VAL A 94 -1.47 0.67 7.31
CA VAL A 94 -2.88 0.92 7.02
C VAL A 94 -3.50 -0.24 6.25
N ASP A 95 -4.80 -0.44 6.41
CA ASP A 95 -5.58 -1.42 5.65
C ASP A 95 -5.44 -1.18 4.13
N VAL A 96 -5.15 -2.24 3.37
CA VAL A 96 -5.10 -2.20 1.90
C VAL A 96 -6.43 -1.78 1.26
N ILE A 97 -7.58 -2.06 1.91
CA ILE A 97 -8.91 -1.78 1.38
C ILE A 97 -9.35 -0.36 1.68
N THR A 98 -9.30 0.03 2.95
CA THR A 98 -9.92 1.26 3.46
C THR A 98 -8.93 2.36 3.78
N ARG A 99 -7.63 2.02 3.82
CA ARG A 99 -6.56 2.93 4.26
C ARG A 99 -6.66 3.33 5.73
N GLN A 100 -7.50 2.66 6.53
CA GLN A 100 -7.57 2.87 7.99
C GLN A 100 -6.24 2.48 8.66
N PRO A 101 -5.66 3.32 9.53
CA PRO A 101 -4.48 2.95 10.31
C PRO A 101 -4.79 1.81 11.27
N LEU A 102 -4.01 0.72 11.21
CA LEU A 102 -4.23 -0.47 12.04
C LEU A 102 -3.07 -0.72 13.01
N PHE A 103 -1.84 -0.57 12.53
CA PHE A 103 -0.63 -0.84 13.32
C PHE A 103 0.38 0.30 13.26
N SER A 104 1.17 0.37 14.32
CA SER A 104 2.20 1.38 14.59
C SER A 104 3.59 0.78 14.37
N SER A 105 4.52 1.54 13.78
CA SER A 105 5.93 1.11 13.71
C SER A 105 6.58 0.99 15.10
N ALA A 106 6.09 1.75 16.09
CA ALA A 106 6.57 1.68 17.47
C ALA A 106 6.35 0.30 18.11
N ASP A 107 5.25 -0.36 17.72
CA ASP A 107 4.82 -1.64 18.26
C ASP A 107 5.28 -2.84 17.40
N LYS A 108 5.91 -2.58 16.25
CA LYS A 108 6.47 -3.63 15.40
C LYS A 108 7.74 -4.20 16.02
N PHE A 109 7.97 -5.50 15.89
CA PHE A 109 9.18 -6.16 16.37
C PHE A 109 9.62 -7.31 15.45
N ASN A 110 10.87 -7.75 15.58
CA ASN A 110 11.38 -8.91 14.84
C ASN A 110 11.03 -10.19 15.61
N SER A 111 10.07 -10.96 15.11
CA SER A 111 9.67 -12.24 15.68
C SER A 111 10.43 -13.45 15.12
N GLY A 112 11.27 -13.25 14.09
CA GLY A 112 11.92 -14.33 13.36
C GLY A 112 10.97 -15.21 12.52
N THR A 113 9.68 -14.86 12.39
CA THR A 113 8.70 -15.68 11.65
C THR A 113 8.63 -15.39 10.15
N GLY A 114 9.33 -14.35 9.68
CA GLY A 114 9.28 -13.91 8.29
C GLY A 114 7.99 -13.20 7.89
N ARG A 115 7.19 -12.73 8.85
CA ARG A 115 6.00 -11.87 8.67
C ARG A 115 6.09 -10.63 9.55
N PRO A 116 5.48 -9.49 9.18
CA PRO A 116 5.39 -8.35 10.07
C PRO A 116 4.64 -8.74 11.36
N CYS A 117 5.26 -8.45 12.50
CA CYS A 117 4.73 -8.78 13.82
C CYS A 117 4.64 -7.55 14.70
N PHE A 118 3.53 -7.41 15.41
CA PHE A 118 3.25 -6.27 16.29
C PHE A 118 2.83 -6.77 17.67
N ASN A 119 3.20 -6.01 18.70
CA ASN A 119 2.79 -6.31 20.08
C ASN A 119 1.31 -5.94 20.31
N LYS A 120 0.82 -4.90 19.63
CA LYS A 120 -0.57 -4.43 19.70
C LYS A 120 -0.97 -3.66 18.43
N PRO A 121 -2.27 -3.58 18.11
CA PRO A 121 -2.79 -2.60 17.15
C PRO A 121 -2.77 -1.18 17.75
N ILE A 122 -3.00 -0.18 16.90
CA ILE A 122 -3.21 1.22 17.34
C ILE A 122 -4.36 1.31 18.34
N SER A 123 -5.45 0.57 18.08
CA SER A 123 -6.56 0.38 19.02
C SER A 123 -7.16 -1.02 18.84
N PRO A 124 -7.48 -1.74 19.93
CA PRO A 124 -8.15 -3.04 19.86
C PRO A 124 -9.50 -2.99 19.12
N GLU A 125 -10.20 -1.85 19.15
CA GLU A 125 -11.51 -1.69 18.51
C GLU A 125 -11.45 -1.69 16.99
N LEU A 126 -10.26 -1.58 16.40
CA LEU A 126 -10.05 -1.58 14.95
C LEU A 126 -10.03 -2.99 14.37
N LEU A 127 -9.90 -4.01 15.21
CA LEU A 127 -9.79 -5.40 14.81
C LEU A 127 -10.97 -6.23 15.32
N THR A 128 -11.27 -7.31 14.61
CA THR A 128 -12.07 -8.42 15.16
C THR A 128 -11.16 -9.62 15.36
N GLU A 129 -11.34 -10.31 16.50
CA GLU A 129 -10.63 -11.54 16.84
C GLU A 129 -11.66 -12.70 16.77
N GLN A 130 -11.41 -13.70 15.93
CA GLN A 130 -12.31 -14.86 15.75
C GLN A 130 -11.50 -16.16 15.64
N MET A 131 -12.00 -17.24 16.22
CA MET A 131 -11.36 -18.55 16.07
C MET A 131 -11.56 -19.11 14.66
N ASP A 132 -10.48 -19.53 14.01
CA ASP A 132 -10.51 -20.20 12.70
C ASP A 132 -10.66 -21.72 12.82
N ASN A 133 -10.84 -22.41 11.69
CA ASN A 133 -11.02 -23.86 11.63
C ASN A 133 -9.79 -24.66 12.11
N THR A 134 -8.67 -23.99 12.37
CA THR A 134 -7.41 -24.59 12.85
C THR A 134 -7.12 -24.23 14.31
N ASN A 135 -8.12 -23.71 15.04
CA ASN A 135 -8.02 -23.27 16.43
C ASN A 135 -6.99 -22.15 16.66
N ARG A 136 -6.73 -21.33 15.64
CA ARG A 136 -5.96 -20.08 15.80
C ARG A 136 -6.93 -18.91 15.87
N VAL A 137 -6.52 -17.83 16.52
CA VAL A 137 -7.32 -16.60 16.57
C VAL A 137 -6.97 -15.76 15.34
N GLU A 138 -7.85 -15.80 14.34
CA GLU A 138 -7.83 -14.92 13.17
C GLU A 138 -8.04 -13.47 13.62
N ILE A 139 -7.29 -12.56 13.01
CA ILE A 139 -7.52 -11.12 13.10
C ILE A 139 -7.97 -10.56 11.76
N ARG A 140 -9.05 -9.79 11.79
CA ARG A 140 -9.54 -9.04 10.63
C ARG A 140 -9.65 -7.55 10.94
N ALA A 141 -9.52 -6.72 9.92
CA ALA A 141 -9.83 -5.30 10.04
C ALA A 141 -11.34 -5.14 10.20
N LYS A 142 -11.80 -4.49 11.28
CA LYS A 142 -13.22 -4.41 11.63
C LYS A 142 -14.05 -3.70 10.57
N MET A 143 -13.50 -2.65 9.96
CA MET A 143 -14.24 -1.82 9.02
C MET A 143 -14.41 -2.48 7.64
N SER A 144 -13.38 -3.16 7.14
CA SER A 144 -13.39 -3.78 5.80
C SER A 144 -13.65 -5.28 5.80
N ASN A 145 -13.64 -5.90 6.99
CA ASN A 145 -13.62 -7.34 7.18
C ASN A 145 -12.44 -8.05 6.47
N ALA A 146 -11.37 -7.32 6.17
CA ALA A 146 -10.17 -7.86 5.53
C ALA A 146 -9.45 -8.82 6.47
N HIS A 147 -9.16 -10.04 6.02
CA HIS A 147 -8.24 -10.94 6.71
C HIS A 147 -6.84 -10.31 6.77
N LEU A 148 -6.31 -10.17 7.99
CA LEU A 148 -5.00 -9.61 8.24
C LEU A 148 -3.99 -10.71 8.55
N GLY A 149 -4.38 -11.69 9.36
CA GLY A 149 -3.51 -12.77 9.82
C GLY A 149 -4.03 -13.38 11.11
N HIS A 150 -3.14 -13.59 12.09
CA HIS A 150 -3.48 -14.23 13.36
C HIS A 150 -2.82 -13.55 14.56
N VAL A 151 -3.45 -13.67 15.71
CA VAL A 151 -2.88 -13.28 17.01
C VAL A 151 -2.56 -14.51 17.85
N PHE A 152 -1.39 -14.49 18.49
CA PHE A 152 -0.88 -15.57 19.34
C PHE A 152 -0.54 -15.03 20.72
N GLN A 153 -0.63 -15.89 21.74
CA GLN A 153 -0.04 -15.60 23.05
C GLN A 153 1.48 -15.64 22.92
N ASP A 154 2.15 -14.60 23.42
CA ASP A 154 3.59 -14.45 23.35
C ASP A 154 4.11 -13.69 24.58
N SER A 155 4.59 -14.44 25.57
CA SER A 155 5.10 -13.90 26.84
C SER A 155 6.38 -13.07 26.69
N THR A 156 7.03 -13.09 25.52
CA THR A 156 8.22 -12.27 25.27
C THR A 156 7.87 -10.83 24.90
N THR A 157 6.60 -10.57 24.57
CA THR A 157 6.11 -9.24 24.22
C THR A 157 5.56 -8.51 25.44
N PRO A 158 5.68 -7.17 25.53
CA PRO A 158 5.14 -6.39 26.66
C PRO A 158 3.64 -6.55 26.89
N THR A 159 2.89 -6.91 25.84
CA THR A 159 1.43 -7.07 25.86
C THR A 159 0.99 -8.52 26.05
N GLY A 160 1.93 -9.48 26.07
CA GLY A 160 1.62 -10.91 26.06
C GLY A 160 1.03 -11.40 24.73
N LYS A 161 0.97 -10.56 23.70
CA LYS A 161 0.36 -10.88 22.40
C LYS A 161 1.32 -10.60 21.25
N ARG A 162 1.29 -11.49 20.25
CA ARG A 162 1.94 -11.29 18.96
C ARG A 162 0.91 -11.32 17.84
N TYR A 163 0.71 -10.16 17.22
CA TYR A 163 -0.10 -9.99 16.02
C TYR A 163 0.78 -10.27 14.79
N ALA A 164 0.67 -11.45 14.20
CA ALA A 164 1.39 -11.83 12.99
C ALA A 164 0.51 -11.58 11.77
N VAL A 165 0.89 -10.60 10.96
CA VAL A 165 0.06 -10.04 9.89
C VAL A 165 0.66 -10.37 8.52
N ASN A 166 -0.16 -10.44 7.48
CA ASN A 166 0.29 -10.50 6.10
C ASN A 166 0.64 -9.08 5.62
N SER A 167 1.85 -8.89 5.11
CA SER A 167 2.30 -7.64 4.49
C SER A 167 1.39 -7.21 3.34
N ILE A 168 0.89 -8.17 2.56
CA ILE A 168 0.03 -7.88 1.40
C ILE A 168 -1.35 -7.32 1.78
N ALA A 169 -1.77 -7.50 3.05
CA ALA A 169 -2.99 -6.91 3.60
C ALA A 169 -2.81 -5.46 4.08
N LEU A 170 -1.57 -4.93 4.02
CA LEU A 170 -1.21 -3.63 4.56
C LEU A 170 -0.54 -2.75 3.50
N TYR A 171 -0.70 -1.44 3.65
CA TYR A 171 0.18 -0.44 3.07
C TYR A 171 0.94 0.28 4.17
N PHE A 172 2.24 0.54 3.95
CA PHE A 172 3.06 1.31 4.89
C PHE A 172 3.11 2.77 4.46
N ILE A 173 2.87 3.68 5.40
CA ILE A 173 3.00 5.13 5.20
C ILE A 173 4.18 5.61 6.06
N PRO A 174 5.30 6.03 5.45
CA PRO A 174 6.46 6.56 6.17
C PRO A 174 6.12 7.84 6.95
N ALA A 175 6.72 8.02 8.12
CA ALA A 175 6.47 9.17 9.00
C ALA A 175 6.62 10.53 8.29
N GLU A 176 7.61 10.63 7.40
CA GLU A 176 7.93 11.79 6.59
C GLU A 176 6.87 12.14 5.53
N GLU A 177 6.03 11.18 5.13
CA GLU A 177 4.98 11.35 4.10
C GLU A 177 3.57 11.49 4.72
N MET A 178 3.42 11.23 6.02
CA MET A 178 2.11 11.13 6.68
C MET A 178 1.26 12.39 6.56
N ASP A 179 1.85 13.58 6.69
CA ASP A 179 1.08 14.83 6.57
C ASP A 179 0.49 15.00 5.16
N GLN A 180 1.29 14.73 4.13
CA GLN A 180 0.88 14.82 2.72
C GLN A 180 -0.14 13.74 2.36
N ALA A 181 -0.02 12.56 2.96
CA ALA A 181 -0.93 11.44 2.77
C ALA A 181 -2.22 11.53 3.63
N GLY A 182 -2.42 12.61 4.41
CA GLY A 182 -3.64 12.82 5.20
C GLY A 182 -3.67 12.09 6.55
N TYR A 183 -2.52 11.69 7.09
CA TYR A 183 -2.36 10.97 8.35
C TYR A 183 -1.71 11.78 9.47
N GLY A 184 -1.69 13.12 9.37
CA GLY A 184 -1.07 13.98 10.39
C GLY A 184 -1.53 13.69 11.83
N ALA A 185 -2.82 13.36 12.01
CA ALA A 185 -3.40 12.98 13.32
C ALA A 185 -2.81 11.71 13.95
N TYR A 186 -2.12 10.88 13.16
CA TYR A 186 -1.54 9.60 13.60
C TYR A 186 -0.03 9.65 13.81
N LYS A 187 0.63 10.80 13.64
CA LYS A 187 2.09 10.91 13.74
C LYS A 187 2.68 10.48 15.07
N GLN A 188 1.91 10.57 16.16
CA GLN A 188 2.31 10.07 17.47
C GLN A 188 2.59 8.55 17.49
N TYR A 189 2.06 7.79 16.52
CA TYR A 189 2.30 6.36 16.36
C TYR A 189 3.48 6.03 15.43
N ALA A 190 4.06 7.03 14.78
CA ALA A 190 5.09 6.85 13.75
C ALA A 190 6.50 7.04 14.31
N THR A 191 6.82 6.35 15.39
CA THR A 191 8.16 6.38 16.02
C THR A 191 8.96 5.13 15.67
N ALA A 192 10.28 5.16 15.88
CA ALA A 192 11.12 3.98 15.70
C ALA A 192 10.63 2.80 16.57
N SER A 193 10.81 1.58 16.06
CA SER A 193 10.46 0.35 16.80
C SER A 193 11.22 0.30 18.12
N ALA A 194 10.51 0.04 19.22
CA ALA A 194 11.11 -0.11 20.55
C ALA A 194 11.96 -1.39 20.69
N ALA A 195 11.85 -2.34 19.76
CA ALA A 195 12.39 -3.70 19.89
C ALA A 195 13.68 -3.95 19.07
N GLN A 196 14.39 -2.91 18.66
CA GLN A 196 15.65 -2.99 17.91
C GLN A 196 16.89 -2.51 18.71
N LYS A 197 16.81 -2.50 20.05
CA LYS A 197 18.00 -2.36 20.91
C LYS A 197 18.65 -3.71 21.17
#